data_AF-E3J1L9-F1
#
_entry.id   AF-E3J1L9-F1
#
_cell.length_a   1.000
_cell.length_b   1.000
_cell.length_c   1.000
_cell.angle_alpha   90.00
_cell.angle_beta   90.00
_cell.angle_gamma   90.00
#
_symmetry.space_group_name_H-M   'P 1'
#
loop_
_entity.id
_entity.type
_entity.pdbx_description
1 polymer ?
#
loop_
_entity_poly.entity_id
_entity_poly.type
_entity_poly.pdbx_seq_one_letter_code
_entity_poly.pdbx_strand_id
1 'polypeptide(L)'
;MEAAATRDNSGDLGAEVGGEFGQAAGVTDDAGRLVALRDASDGVPGAVCGYPGCGRPCAPADGPGRPPAYCDDPAHTRLSAYRRRREIAALTAADGGPEAGDGPRRTAGGGVPASRAPGRSETRPVAVARLRADELAAHVGTLAADLGRTLEAFTATLGRLGDVAAAETQVEAAEADAARRVGEATARAVRAEAAAREQTVARADAEAVTAEATAALDELERRLAVADAAALAAREAAGEAERRAAEEIAQIRAQAAAEVETARAQARAEVATARAEADERAESARADAAARLATIRATAEREMATLRGQLAAANAELGGARRDAASAAEAQAELRAELTALREAASADRAGAAATLDRVRAEAAAEADRLRRETADELGRGREELARVRAAADTEVGRIRAEAATAREADRAAAEERMAVLAEARADARSRAERAERHADALAAQLAQTAG
;
A
#
# COMPACT_ATOMS: atom_id res chain seq x y z
N MET A 1 31.98 -3.19 -23.91
CA MET A 1 32.49 -1.96 -23.25
C MET A 1 31.66 -0.79 -23.77
N GLU A 2 30.40 -0.72 -23.31
CA GLU A 2 29.44 0.33 -23.66
C GLU A 2 29.40 1.35 -22.52
N ALA A 3 29.49 2.62 -22.88
CA ALA A 3 29.60 3.74 -21.96
C ALA A 3 28.21 4.25 -21.51
N ALA A 4 28.05 4.32 -20.18
CA ALA A 4 27.00 4.98 -19.42
C ALA A 4 26.86 6.47 -19.81
N ALA A 5 25.68 7.03 -20.07
CA ALA A 5 24.56 7.34 -19.16
C ALA A 5 24.90 8.41 -18.10
N THR A 6 24.35 9.62 -18.28
CA THR A 6 23.54 10.41 -17.30
C THR A 6 23.18 11.76 -17.92
N ARG A 7 21.88 12.03 -18.13
CA ARG A 7 21.31 13.38 -18.34
C ARG A 7 20.30 13.61 -17.22
N ASP A 8 20.61 14.59 -16.38
CA ASP A 8 19.68 15.20 -15.42
C ASP A 8 18.61 15.99 -16.16
N ASN A 9 17.35 15.74 -15.81
CA ASN A 9 16.19 16.53 -16.24
C ASN A 9 15.21 16.66 -15.06
N SER A 10 15.55 17.51 -14.10
CA SER A 10 14.61 18.15 -13.19
C SER A 10 14.18 19.46 -13.86
N GLY A 11 12.94 19.70 -14.22
CA GLY A 11 11.75 19.55 -13.39
C GLY A 11 11.10 20.93 -13.34
N ASP A 12 10.55 21.34 -14.48
CA ASP A 12 9.81 22.57 -14.71
C ASP A 12 8.33 22.29 -14.43
N LEU A 13 7.79 22.83 -13.34
CA LEU A 13 6.35 22.92 -13.08
C LEU A 13 6.07 24.24 -12.36
N GLY A 14 5.56 25.20 -13.13
CA GLY A 14 4.88 26.38 -12.61
C GLY A 14 3.40 26.12 -12.28
N ALA A 15 2.79 27.21 -11.83
CA ALA A 15 1.35 27.49 -11.70
C ALA A 15 0.74 27.44 -10.28
N GLU A 16 0.63 28.66 -9.76
CA GLU A 16 -0.33 29.21 -8.80
C GLU A 16 -1.75 28.63 -8.87
N VAL A 17 -2.39 28.42 -7.71
CA VAL A 17 -3.80 28.79 -7.43
C VAL A 17 -3.97 29.05 -5.92
N GLY A 18 -4.54 30.20 -5.57
CA GLY A 18 -4.81 30.62 -4.19
C GLY A 18 -6.05 29.96 -3.56
N GLY A 19 -6.26 30.24 -2.27
CA GLY A 19 -7.46 29.84 -1.54
C GLY A 19 -7.31 29.99 -0.04
N GLU A 20 -7.56 31.19 0.46
CA GLU A 20 -7.83 31.47 1.88
C GLU A 20 -9.03 30.63 2.35
N PHE A 21 -8.83 29.77 3.36
CA PHE A 21 -9.90 29.33 4.25
C PHE A 21 -9.36 29.27 5.67
N GLY A 22 -9.91 30.15 6.52
CA GLY A 22 -9.63 30.21 7.95
C GLY A 22 -10.00 28.90 8.64
N GLN A 23 -9.02 28.26 9.25
CA GLN A 23 -9.20 27.10 10.11
C GLN A 23 -9.76 27.56 11.46
N ALA A 24 -11.06 27.35 11.67
CA ALA A 24 -11.63 27.32 13.01
C ALA A 24 -11.15 26.05 13.72
N ALA A 25 -10.42 26.22 14.83
CA ALA A 25 -9.95 25.15 15.68
C ALA A 25 -11.15 24.44 16.35
N GLY A 26 -11.53 23.28 15.83
CA GLY A 26 -12.43 22.36 16.53
C GLY A 26 -11.65 21.62 17.62
N VAL A 27 -11.99 21.87 18.89
CA VAL A 27 -11.49 21.10 20.03
C VAL A 27 -12.07 19.70 19.96
N THR A 28 -11.22 18.70 19.78
CA THR A 28 -11.57 17.26 19.84
C THR A 28 -11.11 16.70 21.19
N ASP A 29 -11.80 15.68 21.68
CA ASP A 29 -11.34 14.91 22.85
C ASP A 29 -10.21 13.92 22.44
N ASP A 30 -9.57 13.27 23.42
CA ASP A 30 -8.48 12.30 23.21
C ASP A 30 -8.86 11.08 22.34
N ALA A 31 -10.13 10.98 21.91
CA ALA A 31 -10.64 9.93 21.01
C ALA A 31 -11.03 10.45 19.60
N GLY A 32 -10.79 11.73 19.29
CA GLY A 32 -11.02 12.29 17.96
C GLY A 32 -12.50 12.45 17.58
N ARG A 33 -13.42 12.55 18.55
CA ARG A 33 -14.86 12.73 18.28
C ARG A 33 -15.25 14.21 18.35
N LEU A 34 -16.02 14.67 17.37
CA LEU A 34 -16.63 16.00 17.37
C LEU A 34 -17.68 16.10 18.49
N VAL A 35 -17.37 16.84 19.55
CA VAL A 35 -18.32 17.13 20.62
C VAL A 35 -19.20 18.30 20.18
N ALA A 36 -20.49 18.04 20.00
CA ALA A 36 -21.48 19.09 19.76
C ALA A 36 -21.54 20.02 20.99
N LEU A 37 -21.28 21.31 20.76
CA LEU A 37 -21.57 22.38 21.72
C LEU A 37 -23.06 22.32 22.06
N ARG A 38 -23.34 21.81 23.26
CA ARG A 38 -24.64 21.96 23.92
C ARG A 38 -24.81 23.44 24.26
N ASP A 39 -25.89 24.02 23.75
CA ASP A 39 -26.36 25.35 24.14
C ASP A 39 -26.51 25.42 25.66
N ALA A 40 -25.72 26.31 26.26
CA ALA A 40 -25.85 26.72 27.64
C ALA A 40 -26.87 27.86 27.71
N SER A 41 -28.14 27.52 27.93
CA SER A 41 -29.19 28.48 28.30
C SER A 41 -30.01 27.98 29.49
N ASP A 42 -29.32 27.60 30.57
CA ASP A 42 -29.97 27.35 31.85
C ASP A 42 -29.95 28.62 32.74
N GLY A 43 -31.14 29.14 33.00
CA GLY A 43 -31.52 29.46 34.39
C GLY A 43 -31.47 30.91 34.87
N VAL A 44 -32.09 31.86 34.18
CA VAL A 44 -32.63 33.06 34.85
C VAL A 44 -34.09 32.77 35.19
N PRO A 45 -34.58 32.98 36.44
CA PRO A 45 -35.98 32.77 36.78
C PRO A 45 -36.87 33.64 35.89
N GLY A 46 -37.50 33.01 34.90
CA GLY A 46 -38.34 33.68 33.92
C GLY A 46 -39.52 34.37 34.61
N ALA A 47 -39.80 35.61 34.21
CA ALA A 47 -41.00 36.31 34.65
C ALA A 47 -42.23 35.42 34.38
N VAL A 48 -43.15 35.37 35.35
CA VAL A 48 -44.40 34.61 35.21
C VAL A 48 -45.35 35.38 34.30
N CYS A 49 -46.13 34.65 33.49
CA CYS A 49 -47.12 35.20 32.58
C CYS A 49 -48.04 36.22 33.27
N GLY A 50 -48.15 37.44 32.71
CA GLY A 50 -48.99 38.52 33.26
C GLY A 50 -50.50 38.37 33.03
N TYR A 51 -50.97 37.19 32.61
CA TYR A 51 -52.38 36.87 32.43
C TYR A 51 -53.00 36.46 33.79
N PRO A 52 -54.15 37.04 34.21
CA PRO A 52 -54.75 36.74 35.52
C PRO A 52 -55.03 35.24 35.71
N GLY A 53 -54.39 34.63 36.71
CA GLY A 53 -54.55 33.20 37.03
C GLY A 53 -53.62 32.25 36.28
N CYS A 54 -52.71 32.75 35.42
CA CYS A 54 -51.73 31.92 34.74
C CYS A 54 -50.39 31.91 35.51
N GLY A 55 -49.88 30.71 35.85
CA GLY A 55 -48.59 30.51 36.51
C GLY A 55 -47.46 30.06 35.57
N ARG A 56 -47.68 30.05 34.24
CA ARG A 56 -46.68 29.59 33.27
C ARG A 56 -45.56 30.63 33.08
N PRO A 57 -44.32 30.21 32.79
CA PRO A 57 -43.24 31.13 32.47
C PRO A 57 -43.56 31.91 31.18
N CYS A 58 -43.08 33.14 31.08
CA CYS A 58 -43.13 33.91 29.83
C CYS A 58 -42.38 33.20 28.70
N ALA A 59 -42.80 33.47 27.47
CA ALA A 59 -42.14 32.98 26.26
C ALA A 59 -40.65 33.38 26.24
N PRO A 60 -39.76 32.54 25.68
CA PRO A 60 -38.36 32.90 25.50
C PRO A 60 -38.23 34.14 24.60
N ALA A 61 -37.26 35.00 24.89
CA ALA A 61 -37.00 36.18 24.06
C ALA A 61 -36.11 35.77 22.88
N ASP A 62 -36.61 35.86 21.65
CA ASP A 62 -35.86 35.53 20.42
C ASP A 62 -34.85 36.62 19.98
N GLY A 63 -34.34 37.44 20.91
CA GLY A 63 -33.34 38.46 20.59
C GLY A 63 -33.02 39.44 21.71
N PRO A 64 -32.08 40.38 21.47
CA PRO A 64 -31.67 41.42 22.41
C PRO A 64 -32.78 42.48 22.56
N GLY A 65 -33.83 42.13 23.29
CA GLY A 65 -35.00 42.96 23.54
C GLY A 65 -35.62 42.67 24.90
N ARG A 66 -36.59 43.49 25.30
CA ARG A 66 -37.33 43.28 26.56
C ARG A 66 -38.10 41.96 26.44
N PRO A 67 -37.96 41.01 27.39
CA PRO A 67 -38.63 39.72 27.31
C PRO A 67 -40.16 39.88 27.25
N PRO A 68 -40.86 39.00 26.51
CA PRO A 68 -42.31 39.07 26.38
C PRO A 68 -42.98 38.87 27.75
N ALA A 69 -44.12 39.56 27.95
CA ALA A 69 -44.83 39.57 29.24
C ALA A 69 -45.87 38.43 29.40
N TYR A 70 -45.99 37.56 28.40
CA TYR A 70 -46.96 36.46 28.34
C TYR A 70 -46.28 35.17 27.85
N CYS A 71 -46.91 34.02 28.11
CA CYS A 71 -46.42 32.71 27.67
C CYS A 71 -46.79 32.43 26.20
N ASP A 72 -46.33 31.30 25.66
CA ASP A 72 -46.60 30.85 24.28
C ASP A 72 -48.06 30.44 24.00
N ASP A 73 -49.00 30.79 24.88
CA ASP A 73 -50.42 30.49 24.68
C ASP A 73 -51.04 31.62 23.83
N PRO A 74 -51.58 31.32 22.63
CA PRO A 74 -52.17 32.33 21.77
C PRO A 74 -53.36 33.05 22.41
N ALA A 75 -53.99 32.47 23.44
CA ALA A 75 -55.06 33.12 24.21
C ALA A 75 -54.53 34.11 25.25
N HIS A 76 -53.23 34.11 25.59
CA HIS A 76 -52.61 34.97 26.61
C HIS A 76 -51.91 36.16 25.96
N THR A 77 -52.70 37.14 25.54
CA THR A 77 -52.23 38.40 24.99
C THR A 77 -52.58 39.56 25.92
N ARG A 78 -52.01 40.74 25.67
CA ARG A 78 -52.32 41.96 26.44
C ARG A 78 -53.80 42.32 26.40
N LEU A 79 -54.45 42.11 25.25
CA LEU A 79 -55.87 42.43 25.07
C LEU A 79 -56.78 41.45 25.82
N SER A 80 -56.50 40.15 25.76
CA SER A 80 -57.27 39.14 26.49
C SER A 80 -57.07 39.26 28.00
N ALA A 81 -55.85 39.57 28.47
CA ALA A 81 -55.58 39.86 29.88
C ALA A 81 -56.33 41.11 30.38
N TYR A 82 -56.45 42.15 29.55
CA TYR A 82 -57.26 43.34 29.88
C TYR A 82 -58.76 42.99 29.98
N ARG A 83 -59.31 42.25 29.00
CA ARG A 83 -60.71 41.80 29.02
C ARG A 83 -61.01 40.95 30.26
N ARG A 84 -60.13 40.00 30.58
CA ARG A 84 -60.25 39.13 31.76
C ARG A 84 -60.17 39.91 33.07
N ARG A 85 -59.28 40.91 33.18
CA ARG A 85 -59.25 41.83 34.34
C ARG A 85 -60.54 42.63 34.47
N ARG A 86 -61.13 43.07 33.36
CA ARG A 86 -62.40 43.81 33.38
C ARG A 86 -63.58 42.93 33.76
N GLU A 87 -63.56 41.67 33.34
CA GLU A 87 -64.57 40.66 33.70
C GLU A 87 -64.47 40.28 35.19
N ILE A 88 -63.26 40.05 35.71
CA ILE A 88 -63.03 39.84 37.15
C ILE A 88 -63.45 41.07 37.95
N ALA A 89 -63.12 42.29 37.49
CA ALA A 89 -63.55 43.52 38.13
C ALA A 89 -65.08 43.70 38.15
N ALA A 90 -65.78 43.30 37.06
CA ALA A 90 -67.23 43.30 36.98
C ALA A 90 -67.86 42.25 37.91
N LEU A 91 -67.25 41.08 38.05
CA LEU A 91 -67.69 40.05 39.00
C LEU A 91 -67.46 40.48 40.46
N THR A 92 -66.32 41.11 40.76
CA THR A 92 -66.05 41.65 42.11
C THR A 92 -66.86 42.90 42.44
N ALA A 93 -67.37 43.63 41.45
CA ALA A 93 -68.29 44.76 41.65
C ALA A 93 -69.75 44.33 41.87
N ALA A 94 -70.10 43.08 41.52
CA ALA A 94 -71.46 42.54 41.71
C ALA A 94 -71.72 42.03 43.14
N ASP A 95 -70.68 41.83 43.97
CA ASP A 95 -70.78 41.36 45.36
C ASP A 95 -70.83 42.50 46.41
N GLY A 96 -71.09 43.74 45.97
CA GLY A 96 -71.03 44.95 46.82
C GLY A 96 -72.29 45.81 46.84
N GLY A 97 -73.46 45.25 47.16
CA GLY A 97 -74.60 45.93 47.82
C GLY A 97 -75.37 47.08 47.11
N PRO A 98 -76.68 47.27 47.40
CA PRO A 98 -77.61 48.07 46.58
C PRO A 98 -78.01 49.40 47.22
N GLU A 99 -78.36 50.45 46.44
CA GLU A 99 -79.39 51.45 46.83
C GLU A 99 -79.95 52.24 45.61
N ALA A 100 -81.29 52.33 45.58
CA ALA A 100 -82.15 53.45 45.19
C ALA A 100 -82.29 53.95 43.73
N GLY A 101 -83.57 54.02 43.30
CA GLY A 101 -84.09 55.03 42.34
C GLY A 101 -84.70 54.45 41.05
N ASP A 102 -85.96 53.98 41.02
CA ASP A 102 -87.24 54.73 40.92
C ASP A 102 -87.82 54.79 39.48
N GLY A 103 -88.86 53.98 39.24
CA GLY A 103 -90.05 54.30 38.42
C GLY A 103 -90.08 54.03 36.90
N PRO A 104 -91.04 53.21 36.44
CA PRO A 104 -91.69 53.40 35.14
C PRO A 104 -93.21 53.55 35.28
N ARG A 105 -93.83 54.49 34.54
CA ARG A 105 -95.30 54.48 34.34
C ARG A 105 -95.76 55.17 33.05
N ARG A 106 -96.43 54.39 32.20
CA ARG A 106 -97.44 54.81 31.23
C ARG A 106 -98.59 53.81 31.25
N THR A 107 -99.83 54.31 31.30
CA THR A 107 -101.07 53.78 30.69
C THR A 107 -102.22 54.70 31.12
N ALA A 108 -102.89 55.42 30.22
CA ALA A 108 -104.05 55.03 29.40
C ALA A 108 -105.38 55.45 30.07
N GLY A 109 -106.27 56.07 29.31
CA GLY A 109 -107.58 56.56 29.76
C GLY A 109 -108.77 55.87 29.10
N GLY A 110 -109.97 56.37 29.39
CA GLY A 110 -111.16 56.29 28.53
C GLY A 110 -112.35 55.49 29.07
N GLY A 111 -113.51 56.16 29.19
CA GLY A 111 -114.84 55.54 29.35
C GLY A 111 -115.98 56.56 29.61
N VAL A 112 -117.00 56.57 28.73
CA VAL A 112 -118.29 57.32 28.74
C VAL A 112 -119.35 56.34 28.15
N PRO A 113 -120.70 56.57 28.00
CA PRO A 113 -121.74 57.44 28.61
C PRO A 113 -123.07 56.68 28.98
N ALA A 114 -124.12 57.41 29.46
CA ALA A 114 -125.54 57.19 29.11
C ALA A 114 -126.48 58.33 29.57
N SER A 115 -127.69 58.42 28.99
CA SER A 115 -128.61 59.56 28.85
C SER A 115 -130.06 59.32 29.34
N ARG A 116 -130.84 60.38 29.68
CA ARG A 116 -132.31 60.64 29.37
C ARG A 116 -133.02 61.67 30.28
N ALA A 117 -134.03 62.38 29.73
CA ALA A 117 -135.00 63.34 30.34
C ALA A 117 -136.46 62.75 30.32
N PRO A 118 -137.65 63.45 30.44
CA PRO A 118 -138.09 64.84 30.86
C PRO A 118 -139.48 64.94 31.64
N GLY A 119 -140.09 66.15 31.84
CA GLY A 119 -141.57 66.39 32.03
C GLY A 119 -142.02 67.71 32.75
N ARG A 120 -142.73 68.68 32.08
CA ARG A 120 -144.16 69.21 32.19
C ARG A 120 -144.68 69.71 33.57
N SER A 121 -145.62 70.67 33.80
CA SER A 121 -146.46 71.67 33.08
C SER A 121 -147.31 72.54 34.08
N GLU A 122 -147.61 73.81 33.75
CA GLU A 122 -148.82 74.69 33.97
C GLU A 122 -149.69 74.70 35.27
N THR A 123 -150.14 75.89 35.74
CA THR A 123 -151.56 76.40 35.73
C THR A 123 -151.83 77.74 36.49
N ARG A 124 -152.95 78.40 36.12
CA ARG A 124 -153.54 79.78 36.30
C ARG A 124 -154.53 79.87 37.53
N PRO A 125 -155.54 80.80 37.67
CA PRO A 125 -155.67 82.28 37.68
C PRO A 125 -156.67 82.80 38.79
N VAL A 126 -157.55 83.78 38.46
CA VAL A 126 -158.82 84.30 39.07
C VAL A 126 -158.67 85.62 39.86
N ALA A 127 -159.40 86.75 39.72
CA ALA A 127 -160.44 87.37 38.87
C ALA A 127 -161.50 88.10 39.76
N VAL A 128 -162.23 89.09 39.19
CA VAL A 128 -163.61 89.57 39.55
C VAL A 128 -163.68 90.69 40.63
N ALA A 129 -164.44 91.82 40.60
CA ALA A 129 -165.48 92.43 39.74
C ALA A 129 -165.74 93.92 40.11
N ARG A 130 -166.26 94.72 39.14
CA ARG A 130 -167.21 95.87 39.21
C ARG A 130 -166.87 96.92 38.13
N LEU A 131 -167.07 96.65 36.83
CA LEU A 131 -168.29 96.84 36.04
C LEU A 131 -169.12 98.12 36.32
N ARG A 132 -169.12 99.00 35.30
CA ARG A 132 -170.15 99.98 34.90
C ARG A 132 -170.17 101.37 35.54
N ALA A 133 -169.02 102.04 35.57
CA ALA A 133 -168.96 103.51 35.48
C ALA A 133 -167.64 104.04 34.87
N ASP A 134 -166.50 103.37 35.06
CA ASP A 134 -165.18 103.80 34.53
C ASP A 134 -164.84 103.29 33.12
N GLU A 135 -165.86 102.90 32.37
CA GLU A 135 -165.79 102.51 30.95
C GLU A 135 -165.35 103.69 30.04
N LEU A 136 -165.35 104.93 30.55
CA LEU A 136 -164.78 106.11 29.89
C LEU A 136 -163.32 106.44 30.31
N ALA A 137 -162.89 106.02 31.50
CA ALA A 137 -161.51 106.23 32.00
C ALA A 137 -160.57 105.08 31.60
N ALA A 138 -161.10 103.87 31.43
CA ALA A 138 -160.35 102.71 30.93
C ALA A 138 -159.81 102.93 29.50
N HIS A 139 -160.51 103.67 28.65
CA HIS A 139 -160.05 103.91 27.27
C HIS A 139 -158.82 104.82 27.21
N VAL A 140 -158.72 105.82 28.09
CA VAL A 140 -157.53 106.69 28.21
C VAL A 140 -156.37 105.98 28.93
N GLY A 141 -156.66 105.15 29.94
CA GLY A 141 -155.65 104.31 30.59
C GLY A 141 -155.08 103.20 29.69
N THR A 142 -155.90 102.63 28.79
CA THR A 142 -155.44 101.62 27.84
C THR A 142 -154.48 102.21 26.82
N LEU A 143 -154.74 103.45 26.33
CA LEU A 143 -153.80 104.17 25.47
C LEU A 143 -152.48 104.51 26.17
N ALA A 144 -152.51 104.84 27.47
CA ALA A 144 -151.29 105.12 28.25
C ALA A 144 -150.49 103.84 28.62
N ALA A 145 -151.16 102.73 28.93
CA ALA A 145 -150.52 101.44 29.19
C ALA A 145 -149.97 100.79 27.91
N ASP A 146 -150.63 101.00 26.76
CA ASP A 146 -150.07 100.62 25.47
C ASP A 146 -148.85 101.45 25.14
N LEU A 147 -148.87 102.77 25.38
CA LEU A 147 -147.67 103.59 25.21
C LEU A 147 -146.54 103.13 26.16
N GLY A 148 -146.85 102.78 27.41
CA GLY A 148 -145.88 102.25 28.38
C GLY A 148 -145.27 100.90 27.96
N ARG A 149 -146.11 99.94 27.53
CA ARG A 149 -145.63 98.66 26.98
C ARG A 149 -144.88 98.84 25.68
N THR A 150 -145.27 99.82 24.86
CA THR A 150 -144.56 100.14 23.63
C THR A 150 -143.20 100.73 23.96
N LEU A 151 -143.08 101.59 24.96
CA LEU A 151 -141.81 102.16 25.42
C LEU A 151 -140.92 101.13 26.13
N GLU A 152 -141.46 100.21 26.93
CA GLU A 152 -140.72 99.08 27.51
C GLU A 152 -140.29 98.05 26.45
N ALA A 153 -141.15 97.76 25.49
CA ALA A 153 -140.78 96.96 24.32
C ALA A 153 -139.70 97.69 23.51
N PHE A 154 -139.78 99.02 23.36
CA PHE A 154 -138.78 99.81 22.66
C PHE A 154 -137.46 99.87 23.43
N THR A 155 -137.45 99.98 24.76
CA THR A 155 -136.23 99.93 25.58
C THR A 155 -135.65 98.53 25.69
N ALA A 156 -136.44 97.46 25.68
CA ALA A 156 -135.96 96.08 25.55
C ALA A 156 -135.44 95.78 24.13
N THR A 157 -135.96 96.46 23.12
CA THR A 157 -135.46 96.37 21.74
C THR A 157 -134.19 97.21 21.57
N LEU A 158 -134.10 98.38 22.21
CA LEU A 158 -132.90 99.20 22.27
C LEU A 158 -131.82 98.56 23.17
N GLY A 159 -132.18 97.84 24.23
CA GLY A 159 -131.25 97.04 25.02
C GLY A 159 -130.68 95.86 24.24
N ARG A 160 -131.49 95.24 23.36
CA ARG A 160 -131.02 94.24 22.39
C ARG A 160 -130.20 94.82 21.24
N LEU A 161 -130.38 96.10 20.91
CA LEU A 161 -129.53 96.84 19.97
C LEU A 161 -128.27 97.41 20.65
N GLY A 162 -128.25 97.55 21.98
CA GLY A 162 -127.11 97.98 22.79
C GLY A 162 -126.11 96.85 23.07
N ASP A 163 -126.50 95.60 22.91
CA ASP A 163 -125.63 94.42 23.00
C ASP A 163 -124.83 94.14 21.70
N VAL A 164 -124.81 95.10 20.76
CA VAL A 164 -123.98 95.02 19.54
C VAL A 164 -122.49 95.02 19.90
N ALA A 165 -122.06 95.73 20.95
CA ALA A 165 -120.67 95.66 21.43
C ALA A 165 -120.31 94.30 22.05
N ALA A 166 -121.28 93.62 22.68
CA ALA A 166 -121.11 92.25 23.18
C ALA A 166 -121.08 91.23 22.03
N ALA A 167 -121.86 91.46 20.97
CA ALA A 167 -121.83 90.64 19.77
C ALA A 167 -120.54 90.85 18.95
N GLU A 168 -120.04 92.08 18.83
CA GLU A 168 -118.76 92.39 18.17
C GLU A 168 -117.59 91.74 18.94
N THR A 169 -117.56 91.86 20.27
CA THR A 169 -116.53 91.17 21.07
C THR A 169 -116.66 89.64 21.02
N GLN A 170 -117.87 89.09 20.88
CA GLN A 170 -118.07 87.64 20.65
C GLN A 170 -117.64 87.21 19.25
N VAL A 171 -117.87 88.02 18.23
CA VAL A 171 -117.44 87.76 16.85
C VAL A 171 -115.92 87.88 16.76
N GLU A 172 -115.29 88.91 17.33
CA GLU A 172 -113.83 89.04 17.40
C GLU A 172 -113.20 87.89 18.22
N ALA A 173 -113.83 87.47 19.32
CA ALA A 173 -113.38 86.30 20.08
C ALA A 173 -113.55 84.98 19.29
N ALA A 174 -114.64 84.84 18.53
CA ALA A 174 -114.89 83.69 17.67
C ALA A 174 -113.95 83.68 16.45
N GLU A 175 -113.63 84.83 15.87
CA GLU A 175 -112.67 85.02 14.80
C GLU A 175 -111.25 84.74 15.31
N ALA A 176 -110.90 85.20 16.51
CA ALA A 176 -109.62 84.89 17.15
C ALA A 176 -109.50 83.39 17.50
N ASP A 177 -110.57 82.74 17.95
CA ASP A 177 -110.59 81.29 18.19
C ASP A 177 -110.55 80.50 16.86
N ALA A 178 -111.26 80.96 15.83
CA ALA A 178 -111.21 80.38 14.50
C ALA A 178 -109.83 80.53 13.87
N ALA A 179 -109.21 81.70 13.95
CA ALA A 179 -107.83 81.94 13.51
C ALA A 179 -106.83 81.08 14.28
N ARG A 180 -107.02 80.88 15.59
CA ARG A 180 -106.20 79.97 16.40
C ARG A 180 -106.36 78.51 15.97
N ARG A 181 -107.60 78.04 15.76
CA ARG A 181 -107.88 76.68 15.28
C ARG A 181 -107.31 76.44 13.88
N VAL A 182 -107.44 77.43 12.98
CA VAL A 182 -106.84 77.39 11.64
C VAL A 182 -105.32 77.38 11.76
N GLY A 183 -104.73 78.21 12.62
CA GLY A 183 -103.29 78.23 12.91
C GLY A 183 -102.77 76.90 13.47
N GLU A 184 -103.49 76.29 14.40
CA GLU A 184 -103.15 74.98 14.97
C GLU A 184 -103.36 73.83 13.98
N ALA A 185 -104.40 73.89 13.15
CA ALA A 185 -104.65 72.91 12.10
C ALA A 185 -103.58 72.99 11.00
N THR A 186 -103.24 74.21 10.55
CA THR A 186 -102.16 74.46 9.58
C THR A 186 -100.79 74.10 10.17
N ALA A 187 -100.50 74.43 11.42
CA ALA A 187 -99.25 74.00 12.09
C ALA A 187 -99.17 72.47 12.24
N ARG A 188 -100.28 71.78 12.51
CA ARG A 188 -100.34 70.31 12.51
C ARG A 188 -100.14 69.73 11.11
N ALA A 189 -100.75 70.32 10.08
CA ALA A 189 -100.57 69.90 8.70
C ALA A 189 -99.11 70.10 8.24
N VAL A 190 -98.50 71.25 8.51
CA VAL A 190 -97.08 71.51 8.20
C VAL A 190 -96.15 70.55 8.95
N ARG A 191 -96.41 70.26 10.23
CA ARG A 191 -95.62 69.26 10.97
C ARG A 191 -95.80 67.84 10.42
N ALA A 192 -97.03 67.46 10.05
CA ALA A 192 -97.30 66.17 9.44
C ALA A 192 -96.63 66.04 8.07
N GLU A 193 -96.64 67.11 7.26
CA GLU A 193 -95.95 67.15 5.97
C GLU A 193 -94.43 67.13 6.14
N ALA A 194 -93.89 67.89 7.10
CA ALA A 194 -92.47 67.86 7.43
C ALA A 194 -92.04 66.46 7.90
N ALA A 195 -92.81 65.82 8.78
CA ALA A 195 -92.55 64.45 9.23
C ALA A 195 -92.67 63.42 8.10
N ALA A 196 -93.63 63.59 7.18
CA ALA A 196 -93.75 62.74 6.00
C ALA A 196 -92.54 62.90 5.07
N ARG A 197 -92.08 64.14 4.85
CA ARG A 197 -90.85 64.43 4.08
C ARG A 197 -89.62 63.82 4.75
N GLU A 198 -89.47 64.00 6.06
CA GLU A 198 -88.38 63.38 6.83
C GLU A 198 -88.40 61.85 6.72
N GLN A 199 -89.59 61.23 6.82
CA GLN A 199 -89.73 59.78 6.62
C GLN A 199 -89.38 59.35 5.20
N THR A 200 -89.73 60.13 4.17
CA THR A 200 -89.34 59.82 2.78
C THR A 200 -87.84 59.94 2.57
N VAL A 201 -87.20 60.95 3.16
CA VAL A 201 -85.73 61.11 3.11
C VAL A 201 -85.06 59.96 3.85
N ALA A 202 -85.49 59.65 5.08
CA ALA A 202 -84.95 58.53 5.84
C ALA A 202 -85.11 57.18 5.12
N ARG A 203 -86.24 56.98 4.41
CA ARG A 203 -86.45 55.79 3.58
C ARG A 203 -85.52 55.78 2.38
N ALA A 204 -85.36 56.90 1.68
CA ALA A 204 -84.44 57.00 0.54
C ALA A 204 -82.99 56.77 0.97
N ASP A 205 -82.58 57.30 2.13
CA ASP A 205 -81.25 57.07 2.70
C ASP A 205 -81.05 55.60 3.09
N ALA A 206 -82.05 54.96 3.70
CA ALA A 206 -82.00 53.53 4.01
C ALA A 206 -81.90 52.67 2.75
N GLU A 207 -82.69 53.00 1.71
CA GLU A 207 -82.63 52.33 0.41
C GLU A 207 -81.25 52.53 -0.25
N ALA A 208 -80.66 53.74 -0.18
CA ALA A 208 -79.31 54.02 -0.67
C ALA A 208 -78.24 53.20 0.07
N VAL A 209 -78.28 53.16 1.41
CA VAL A 209 -77.36 52.33 2.22
C VAL A 209 -77.50 50.84 1.89
N THR A 210 -78.73 50.35 1.67
CA THR A 210 -78.93 48.96 1.25
C THR A 210 -78.36 48.69 -0.14
N ALA A 211 -78.53 49.62 -1.09
CA ALA A 211 -77.98 49.49 -2.44
C ALA A 211 -76.43 49.51 -2.44
N GLU A 212 -75.83 50.38 -1.62
CA GLU A 212 -74.37 50.41 -1.42
C GLU A 212 -73.87 49.11 -0.78
N ALA A 213 -74.58 48.60 0.24
CA ALA A 213 -74.23 47.33 0.88
C ALA A 213 -74.32 46.15 -0.10
N THR A 214 -75.36 46.07 -0.94
CA THR A 214 -75.47 45.02 -1.96
C THR A 214 -74.36 45.15 -3.01
N ALA A 215 -74.05 46.36 -3.47
CA ALA A 215 -72.96 46.56 -4.42
C ALA A 215 -71.59 46.18 -3.84
N ALA A 216 -71.37 46.45 -2.54
CA ALA A 216 -70.17 46.01 -1.83
C ALA A 216 -70.10 44.48 -1.69
N LEU A 217 -71.22 43.81 -1.43
CA LEU A 217 -71.29 42.34 -1.40
C LEU A 217 -70.98 41.75 -2.79
N ASP A 218 -71.58 42.27 -3.86
CA ASP A 218 -71.31 41.82 -5.23
C ASP A 218 -69.84 42.01 -5.63
N GLU A 219 -69.20 43.11 -5.20
CA GLU A 219 -67.77 43.33 -5.39
C GLU A 219 -66.92 42.33 -4.60
N LEU A 220 -67.29 42.02 -3.35
CA LEU A 220 -66.59 41.02 -2.54
C LEU A 220 -66.74 39.61 -3.12
N GLU A 221 -67.93 39.24 -3.59
CA GLU A 221 -68.19 37.96 -4.27
C GLU A 221 -67.36 37.85 -5.55
N ARG A 222 -67.28 38.92 -6.36
CA ARG A 222 -66.40 38.94 -7.53
C ARG A 222 -64.93 38.79 -7.17
N ARG A 223 -64.46 39.47 -6.12
CA ARG A 223 -63.07 39.33 -5.64
C ARG A 223 -62.78 37.92 -5.13
N LEU A 224 -63.72 37.31 -4.42
CA LEU A 224 -63.60 35.94 -3.94
C LEU A 224 -63.53 34.95 -5.11
N ALA A 225 -64.41 35.09 -6.11
CA ALA A 225 -64.39 34.26 -7.31
C ALA A 225 -63.06 34.37 -8.07
N VAL A 226 -62.49 35.58 -8.20
CA VAL A 226 -61.17 35.78 -8.80
C VAL A 226 -60.05 35.14 -7.97
N ALA A 227 -60.10 35.28 -6.64
CA ALA A 227 -59.12 34.67 -5.74
C ALA A 227 -59.18 33.13 -5.77
N ASP A 228 -60.38 32.54 -5.81
CA ASP A 228 -60.58 31.10 -5.90
C ASP A 228 -60.09 30.56 -7.25
N ALA A 229 -60.39 31.25 -8.35
CA ALA A 229 -59.87 30.89 -9.67
C ALA A 229 -58.34 30.97 -9.73
N ALA A 230 -57.73 32.00 -9.14
CA ALA A 230 -56.28 32.13 -9.04
C ALA A 230 -55.66 31.02 -8.17
N ALA A 231 -56.30 30.65 -7.06
CA ALA A 231 -55.84 29.57 -6.19
C ALA A 231 -55.93 28.20 -6.88
N LEU A 232 -56.97 27.94 -7.66
CA LEU A 232 -57.10 26.72 -8.45
C LEU A 232 -55.99 26.64 -9.52
N ALA A 233 -55.81 27.72 -10.29
CA ALA A 233 -54.76 27.80 -11.31
C ALA A 233 -53.35 27.63 -10.69
N ALA A 234 -53.10 28.20 -9.52
CA ALA A 234 -51.83 28.03 -8.81
C ALA A 234 -51.60 26.57 -8.37
N ARG A 235 -52.64 25.87 -7.91
CA ARG A 235 -52.55 24.44 -7.55
C ARG A 235 -52.31 23.55 -8.76
N GLU A 236 -52.98 23.83 -9.88
CA GLU A 236 -52.76 23.10 -11.14
C GLU A 236 -51.33 23.31 -11.66
N ALA A 237 -50.85 24.56 -11.67
CA ALA A 237 -49.47 24.88 -12.06
C ALA A 237 -48.43 24.24 -11.12
N ALA A 238 -48.70 24.20 -9.82
CA ALA A 238 -47.85 23.50 -8.86
C ALA A 238 -47.81 22.00 -9.13
N GLY A 239 -48.97 21.36 -9.37
CA GLY A 239 -49.04 19.94 -9.72
C GLY A 239 -48.34 19.61 -11.04
N GLU A 240 -48.39 20.50 -12.04
CA GLU A 240 -47.63 20.36 -13.29
C GLU A 240 -46.12 20.52 -13.08
N ALA A 241 -45.71 21.46 -12.23
CA ALA A 241 -44.31 21.63 -11.86
C ALA A 241 -43.77 20.41 -11.11
N GLU A 242 -44.54 19.86 -10.17
CA GLU A 242 -44.19 18.64 -9.44
C GLU A 242 -44.07 17.43 -10.38
N ARG A 243 -45.00 17.27 -11.34
CA ARG A 243 -44.92 16.19 -12.35
C ARG A 243 -43.67 16.33 -13.22
N ARG A 244 -43.39 17.53 -13.73
CA ARG A 244 -42.17 17.79 -14.51
C ARG A 244 -40.91 17.51 -13.72
N ALA A 245 -40.83 17.97 -12.47
CA ALA A 245 -39.69 17.70 -11.60
C ALA A 245 -39.53 16.20 -11.30
N ALA A 246 -40.63 15.47 -11.09
CA ALA A 246 -40.59 14.03 -10.87
C ALA A 246 -40.12 13.26 -12.13
N GLU A 247 -40.56 13.67 -13.31
CA GLU A 247 -40.12 13.13 -14.60
C GLU A 247 -38.63 13.41 -14.86
N GLU A 248 -38.18 14.64 -14.63
CA GLU A 248 -36.76 15.00 -14.75
C GLU A 248 -35.88 14.20 -13.78
N ILE A 249 -36.30 14.07 -12.51
CA ILE A 249 -35.58 13.26 -11.52
C ILE A 249 -35.54 11.79 -11.95
N ALA A 250 -36.65 11.25 -12.49
CA ALA A 250 -36.68 9.88 -12.98
C ALA A 250 -35.75 9.68 -14.19
N GLN A 251 -35.70 10.64 -15.13
CA GLN A 251 -34.80 10.63 -16.27
C GLN A 251 -33.33 10.69 -15.83
N ILE A 252 -32.98 11.61 -14.93
CA ILE A 252 -31.62 11.73 -14.39
C ILE A 252 -31.20 10.43 -13.68
N ARG A 253 -32.09 9.83 -12.90
CA ARG A 253 -31.81 8.54 -12.22
C ARG A 253 -31.64 7.40 -13.21
N ALA A 254 -32.44 7.34 -14.27
CA ALA A 254 -32.31 6.32 -15.31
C ALA A 254 -31.01 6.48 -16.10
N GLN A 255 -30.63 7.72 -16.45
CA GLN A 255 -29.37 8.02 -17.11
C GLN A 255 -28.17 7.65 -16.21
N ALA A 256 -28.18 8.08 -14.95
CA ALA A 256 -27.13 7.73 -13.99
C ALA A 256 -26.99 6.21 -13.81
N ALA A 257 -28.11 5.47 -13.76
CA ALA A 257 -28.08 4.01 -13.68
C ALA A 257 -27.45 3.37 -14.94
N ALA A 258 -27.78 3.89 -16.13
CA ALA A 258 -27.21 3.41 -17.39
C ALA A 258 -25.70 3.72 -17.51
N GLU A 259 -25.28 4.90 -17.06
CA GLU A 259 -23.86 5.29 -17.00
C GLU A 259 -23.08 4.40 -16.03
N VAL A 260 -23.62 4.12 -14.84
CA VAL A 260 -23.01 3.21 -13.86
C VAL A 260 -22.88 1.79 -14.41
N GLU A 261 -23.90 1.27 -15.10
CA GLU A 261 -23.81 -0.08 -15.68
C GLU A 261 -22.81 -0.13 -16.84
N THR A 262 -22.74 0.91 -17.67
CA THR A 262 -21.74 1.04 -18.73
C THR A 262 -20.33 1.07 -18.14
N ALA A 263 -20.09 1.88 -17.12
CA ALA A 263 -18.80 1.96 -16.43
C ALA A 263 -18.42 0.62 -15.78
N ARG A 264 -19.38 -0.09 -15.18
CA ARG A 264 -19.16 -1.44 -14.63
C ARG A 264 -18.82 -2.46 -15.71
N ALA A 265 -19.50 -2.42 -16.86
CA ALA A 265 -19.22 -3.30 -17.98
C ALA A 265 -17.81 -3.06 -18.56
N GLN A 266 -17.43 -1.79 -18.72
CA GLN A 266 -16.07 -1.39 -19.14
C GLN A 266 -15.02 -1.86 -18.14
N ALA A 267 -15.20 -1.60 -16.84
CA ALA A 267 -14.26 -2.04 -15.81
C ALA A 267 -14.11 -3.58 -15.78
N ARG A 268 -15.20 -4.34 -15.97
CA ARG A 268 -15.14 -5.81 -16.07
C ARG A 268 -14.37 -6.26 -17.31
N ALA A 269 -14.57 -5.60 -18.45
CA ALA A 269 -13.85 -5.89 -19.68
C ALA A 269 -12.35 -5.59 -19.55
N GLU A 270 -11.98 -4.45 -18.98
CA GLU A 270 -10.58 -4.08 -18.71
C GLU A 270 -9.90 -5.08 -17.77
N VAL A 271 -10.57 -5.49 -16.68
CA VAL A 271 -10.05 -6.52 -15.77
C VAL A 271 -9.88 -7.86 -16.48
N ALA A 272 -10.81 -8.25 -17.37
CA ALA A 272 -10.70 -9.48 -18.13
C ALA A 272 -9.50 -9.45 -19.10
N THR A 273 -9.32 -8.33 -19.83
CA THR A 273 -8.17 -8.11 -20.73
C THR A 273 -6.85 -8.13 -19.95
N ALA A 274 -6.76 -7.40 -18.84
CA ALA A 274 -5.55 -7.34 -18.01
C ALA A 274 -5.17 -8.72 -17.44
N ARG A 275 -6.17 -9.56 -17.11
CA ARG A 275 -5.93 -10.94 -16.68
C ARG A 275 -5.39 -11.81 -17.82
N ALA A 276 -6.01 -11.74 -19.01
CA ALA A 276 -5.54 -12.48 -20.17
C ALA A 276 -4.09 -12.12 -20.55
N GLU A 277 -3.74 -10.83 -20.54
CA GLU A 277 -2.38 -10.36 -20.79
C GLU A 277 -1.38 -10.78 -19.69
N ALA A 278 -1.84 -10.87 -18.44
CA ALA A 278 -1.00 -11.36 -17.35
C ALA A 278 -0.73 -12.86 -17.47
N ASP A 279 -1.75 -13.65 -17.85
CA ASP A 279 -1.63 -15.09 -18.10
C ASP A 279 -0.70 -15.36 -19.29
N GLU A 280 -0.85 -14.63 -20.40
CA GLU A 280 0.03 -14.74 -21.58
C GLU A 280 1.49 -14.42 -21.23
N ARG A 281 1.73 -13.33 -20.47
CA ARG A 281 3.08 -12.99 -19.98
C ARG A 281 3.65 -14.07 -19.07
N ALA A 282 2.83 -14.68 -18.21
CA ALA A 282 3.27 -15.76 -17.33
C ALA A 282 3.62 -17.03 -18.12
N GLU A 283 2.84 -17.38 -19.15
CA GLU A 283 3.13 -18.51 -20.04
C GLU A 283 4.40 -18.29 -20.85
N SER A 284 4.57 -17.09 -21.44
CA SER A 284 5.79 -16.70 -22.15
C SER A 284 7.03 -16.79 -21.24
N ALA A 285 6.95 -16.23 -20.01
CA ALA A 285 8.05 -16.30 -19.05
C ALA A 285 8.39 -17.75 -18.65
N ARG A 286 7.39 -18.63 -18.51
CA ARG A 286 7.62 -20.06 -18.22
C ARG A 286 8.28 -20.78 -19.41
N ALA A 287 7.84 -20.50 -20.63
CA ALA A 287 8.44 -21.06 -21.84
C ALA A 287 9.91 -20.63 -21.99
N ASP A 288 10.20 -19.35 -21.78
CA ASP A 288 11.57 -18.82 -21.79
C ASP A 288 12.45 -19.46 -20.72
N ALA A 289 11.94 -19.60 -19.50
CA ALA A 289 12.67 -20.26 -18.41
C ALA A 289 12.96 -21.73 -18.73
N ALA A 290 11.98 -22.45 -19.31
CA ALA A 290 12.17 -23.84 -19.75
C ALA A 290 13.23 -23.95 -20.86
N ALA A 291 13.21 -23.04 -21.84
CA ALA A 291 14.21 -23.00 -22.92
C ALA A 291 15.62 -22.71 -22.39
N ARG A 292 15.76 -21.77 -21.44
CA ARG A 292 17.04 -21.48 -20.77
C ARG A 292 17.56 -22.68 -19.99
N LEU A 293 16.70 -23.36 -19.22
CA LEU A 293 17.08 -24.58 -18.49
C LEU A 293 17.50 -25.72 -19.44
N ALA A 294 16.79 -25.91 -20.55
CA ALA A 294 17.17 -26.90 -21.56
C ALA A 294 18.57 -26.59 -22.14
N THR A 295 18.86 -25.32 -22.42
CA THR A 295 20.16 -24.87 -22.93
C THR A 295 21.29 -25.08 -21.92
N ILE A 296 21.04 -24.76 -20.64
CA ILE A 296 22.00 -25.00 -19.55
C ILE A 296 22.31 -26.50 -19.43
N ARG A 297 21.28 -27.35 -19.42
CA ARG A 297 21.44 -28.82 -19.35
C ARG A 297 22.23 -29.36 -20.53
N ALA A 298 21.87 -28.99 -21.76
CA ALA A 298 22.60 -29.42 -22.96
C ALA A 298 24.06 -28.95 -22.97
N THR A 299 24.36 -27.80 -22.36
CA THR A 299 25.73 -27.29 -22.23
C THR A 299 26.50 -28.07 -21.17
N ALA A 300 25.93 -28.27 -19.99
CA ALA A 300 26.51 -29.09 -18.94
C ALA A 300 26.76 -30.55 -19.39
N GLU A 301 25.85 -31.14 -20.16
CA GLU A 301 26.02 -32.48 -20.71
C GLU A 301 27.20 -32.56 -21.70
N ARG A 302 27.36 -31.56 -22.57
CA ARG A 302 28.51 -31.46 -23.49
C ARG A 302 29.82 -31.28 -22.75
N GLU A 303 29.86 -30.41 -21.73
CA GLU A 303 31.04 -30.21 -20.89
C GLU A 303 31.41 -31.49 -20.13
N MET A 304 30.44 -32.17 -19.51
CA MET A 304 30.68 -33.44 -18.84
C MET A 304 31.16 -34.53 -19.82
N ALA A 305 30.61 -34.61 -21.03
CA ALA A 305 31.09 -35.53 -22.05
C ALA A 305 32.54 -35.23 -22.45
N THR A 306 32.88 -33.95 -22.58
CA THR A 306 34.24 -33.49 -22.90
C THR A 306 35.22 -33.85 -21.77
N LEU A 307 34.87 -33.56 -20.52
CA LEU A 307 35.70 -33.90 -19.34
C LEU A 307 35.88 -35.42 -19.20
N ARG A 308 34.83 -36.21 -19.45
CA ARG A 308 34.94 -37.68 -19.47
C ARG A 308 35.88 -38.17 -20.57
N GLY A 309 35.81 -37.57 -21.75
CA GLY A 309 36.73 -37.86 -22.86
C GLY A 309 38.18 -37.53 -22.51
N GLN A 310 38.42 -36.36 -21.93
CA GLN A 310 39.74 -35.93 -21.45
C GLN A 310 40.30 -36.88 -20.38
N LEU A 311 39.47 -37.28 -19.41
CA LEU A 311 39.86 -38.23 -18.37
C LEU A 311 40.18 -39.62 -18.95
N ALA A 312 39.40 -40.09 -19.92
CA ALA A 312 39.67 -41.36 -20.60
C ALA A 312 40.99 -41.32 -21.39
N ALA A 313 41.26 -40.22 -22.11
CA ALA A 313 42.50 -40.00 -22.83
C ALA A 313 43.71 -39.96 -21.87
N ALA A 314 43.63 -39.17 -20.79
CA ALA A 314 44.69 -39.09 -19.78
C ALA A 314 44.98 -40.45 -19.12
N ASN A 315 43.93 -41.24 -18.83
CA ASN A 315 44.11 -42.60 -18.30
C ASN A 315 44.75 -43.55 -19.31
N ALA A 316 44.42 -43.43 -20.60
CA ALA A 316 45.04 -44.22 -21.67
C ALA A 316 46.52 -43.87 -21.83
N GLU A 317 46.86 -42.57 -21.82
CA GLU A 317 48.24 -42.07 -21.82
C GLU A 317 49.03 -42.58 -20.62
N LEU A 318 48.48 -42.47 -19.41
CA LEU A 318 49.10 -43.00 -18.20
C LEU A 318 49.30 -44.53 -18.28
N GLY A 319 48.32 -45.24 -18.83
CA GLY A 319 48.41 -46.68 -19.08
C GLY A 319 49.51 -47.03 -20.10
N GLY A 320 49.67 -46.22 -21.15
CA GLY A 320 50.77 -46.32 -22.12
C GLY A 320 52.13 -46.10 -21.45
N ALA A 321 52.29 -44.96 -20.77
CA ALA A 321 53.51 -44.62 -20.05
C ALA A 321 53.92 -45.68 -19.03
N ARG A 322 52.96 -46.31 -18.34
CA ARG A 322 53.23 -47.43 -17.42
C ARG A 322 53.74 -48.68 -18.13
N ARG A 323 53.20 -49.02 -19.30
CA ARG A 323 53.68 -50.15 -20.11
C ARG A 323 55.07 -49.87 -20.67
N ASP A 324 55.31 -48.66 -21.16
CA ASP A 324 56.61 -48.25 -21.68
C ASP A 324 57.67 -48.28 -20.57
N ALA A 325 57.32 -47.78 -19.37
CA ALA A 325 58.19 -47.86 -18.20
C ALA A 325 58.47 -49.31 -17.77
N ALA A 326 57.47 -50.19 -17.82
CA ALA A 326 57.65 -51.61 -17.51
C ALA A 326 58.57 -52.30 -18.55
N SER A 327 58.35 -52.07 -19.84
CA SER A 327 59.20 -52.57 -20.93
C SER A 327 60.64 -52.05 -20.82
N ALA A 328 60.81 -50.76 -20.50
CA ALA A 328 62.14 -50.18 -20.25
C ALA A 328 62.82 -50.81 -19.03
N ALA A 329 62.07 -51.10 -17.96
CA ALA A 329 62.61 -51.78 -16.78
C ALA A 329 63.02 -53.23 -17.09
N GLU A 330 62.25 -53.96 -17.89
CA GLU A 330 62.58 -55.31 -18.39
C GLU A 330 63.85 -55.28 -19.26
N ALA A 331 63.93 -54.38 -20.24
CA ALA A 331 65.12 -54.20 -21.07
C ALA A 331 66.37 -53.83 -20.26
N GLN A 332 66.22 -52.98 -19.22
CA GLN A 332 67.31 -52.67 -18.30
C GLN A 332 67.73 -53.89 -17.46
N ALA A 333 66.80 -54.74 -17.05
CA ALA A 333 67.10 -55.96 -16.31
C ALA A 333 67.85 -56.98 -17.20
N GLU A 334 67.42 -57.13 -18.45
CA GLU A 334 68.08 -57.96 -19.47
C GLU A 334 69.52 -57.47 -19.73
N LEU A 335 69.70 -56.17 -20.01
CA LEU A 335 71.04 -55.61 -20.20
C LEU A 335 71.95 -55.79 -18.98
N ARG A 336 71.41 -55.68 -17.76
CA ARG A 336 72.17 -55.96 -16.52
C ARG A 336 72.56 -57.43 -16.41
N ALA A 337 71.68 -58.35 -16.79
CA ALA A 337 71.97 -59.77 -16.83
C ALA A 337 73.06 -60.09 -17.87
N GLU A 338 72.95 -59.55 -19.08
CA GLU A 338 73.96 -59.67 -20.13
C GLU A 338 75.33 -59.12 -19.69
N LEU A 339 75.37 -57.94 -19.09
CA LEU A 339 76.62 -57.36 -18.55
C LEU A 339 77.23 -58.24 -17.45
N THR A 340 76.39 -58.87 -16.62
CA THR A 340 76.87 -59.78 -15.56
C THR A 340 77.43 -61.05 -16.19
N ALA A 341 76.73 -61.66 -17.15
CA ALA A 341 77.20 -62.82 -17.90
C ALA A 341 78.50 -62.54 -18.67
N LEU A 342 78.62 -61.38 -19.32
CA LEU A 342 79.85 -60.96 -19.99
C LEU A 342 81.02 -60.78 -19.01
N ARG A 343 80.76 -60.25 -17.81
CA ARG A 343 81.79 -60.12 -16.76
C ARG A 343 82.23 -61.48 -16.23
N GLU A 344 81.31 -62.43 -16.07
CA GLU A 344 81.60 -63.80 -15.66
C GLU A 344 82.36 -64.56 -16.75
N ALA A 345 81.96 -64.42 -18.02
CA ALA A 345 82.71 -64.98 -19.15
C ALA A 345 84.13 -64.40 -19.21
N ALA A 346 84.28 -63.07 -19.13
CA ALA A 346 85.58 -62.41 -19.13
C ALA A 346 86.42 -62.74 -17.87
N SER A 347 85.81 -63.06 -16.73
CA SER A 347 86.55 -63.53 -15.55
C SER A 347 87.00 -64.98 -15.71
N ALA A 348 86.15 -65.84 -16.27
CA ALA A 348 86.47 -67.23 -16.61
C ALA A 348 87.58 -67.31 -17.67
N ASP A 349 87.51 -66.51 -18.73
CA ASP A 349 88.54 -66.41 -19.77
C ASP A 349 89.88 -65.96 -19.18
N ARG A 350 89.87 -64.94 -18.31
CA ARG A 350 91.08 -64.49 -17.59
C ARG A 350 91.64 -65.58 -16.69
N ALA A 351 90.80 -66.31 -15.96
CA ALA A 351 91.22 -67.43 -15.11
C ALA A 351 91.80 -68.59 -15.95
N GLY A 352 91.16 -68.93 -17.08
CA GLY A 352 91.65 -69.94 -18.02
C GLY A 352 92.96 -69.56 -18.69
N ALA A 353 93.11 -68.30 -19.09
CA ALA A 353 94.36 -67.75 -19.64
C ALA A 353 95.47 -67.77 -18.59
N ALA A 354 95.19 -67.38 -17.34
CA ALA A 354 96.14 -67.46 -16.23
C ALA A 354 96.58 -68.90 -15.96
N ALA A 355 95.64 -69.85 -15.88
CA ALA A 355 95.96 -71.27 -15.70
C ALA A 355 96.79 -71.85 -16.87
N THR A 356 96.53 -71.41 -18.10
CA THR A 356 97.31 -71.80 -19.28
C THR A 356 98.72 -71.23 -19.21
N LEU A 357 98.88 -69.96 -18.84
CA LEU A 357 100.19 -69.34 -18.63
C LEU A 357 100.98 -70.04 -17.51
N ASP A 358 100.32 -70.39 -16.41
CA ASP A 358 100.97 -71.11 -15.31
C ASP A 358 101.39 -72.52 -15.72
N ARG A 359 100.58 -73.21 -16.54
CA ARG A 359 100.97 -74.50 -17.14
C ARG A 359 102.19 -74.36 -18.04
N VAL A 360 102.19 -73.39 -18.96
CA VAL A 360 103.32 -73.12 -19.86
C VAL A 360 104.57 -72.75 -19.05
N ARG A 361 104.45 -71.96 -17.98
CA ARG A 361 105.56 -71.65 -17.07
C ARG A 361 106.08 -72.89 -16.35
N ALA A 362 105.20 -73.76 -15.87
CA ALA A 362 105.58 -75.01 -15.21
C ALA A 362 106.28 -75.98 -16.18
N GLU A 363 105.75 -76.12 -17.40
CA GLU A 363 106.37 -76.89 -18.49
C GLU A 363 107.74 -76.32 -18.86
N ALA A 364 107.85 -75.00 -19.06
CA ALA A 364 109.12 -74.33 -19.35
C ALA A 364 110.13 -74.47 -18.19
N ALA A 365 109.67 -74.45 -16.94
CA ALA A 365 110.52 -74.69 -15.78
C ALA A 365 111.01 -76.14 -15.73
N ALA A 366 110.13 -77.12 -15.98
CA ALA A 366 110.49 -78.54 -16.05
C ALA A 366 111.45 -78.83 -17.22
N GLU A 367 111.25 -78.20 -18.37
CA GLU A 367 112.14 -78.23 -19.52
C GLU A 367 113.52 -77.67 -19.18
N ALA A 368 113.56 -76.49 -18.55
CA ALA A 368 114.81 -75.88 -18.11
C ALA A 368 115.54 -76.74 -17.07
N ASP A 369 114.82 -77.37 -16.14
CA ASP A 369 115.39 -78.31 -15.18
C ASP A 369 115.94 -79.57 -15.86
N ARG A 370 115.24 -80.10 -16.88
CA ARG A 370 115.71 -81.24 -17.66
C ARG A 370 116.99 -80.90 -18.41
N LEU A 371 117.02 -79.78 -19.13
CA LEU A 371 118.21 -79.29 -19.85
C LEU A 371 119.39 -79.05 -18.89
N ARG A 372 119.14 -78.52 -17.67
CA ARG A 372 120.17 -78.37 -16.63
C ARG A 372 120.73 -79.71 -16.15
N ARG A 373 119.88 -80.74 -16.01
CA ARG A 373 120.35 -82.10 -15.65
C ARG A 373 121.14 -82.75 -16.78
N GLU A 374 120.63 -82.67 -18.01
CA GLU A 374 121.31 -83.19 -19.20
C GLU A 374 122.70 -82.55 -19.36
N THR A 375 122.79 -81.22 -19.26
CA THR A 375 124.08 -80.51 -19.29
C THR A 375 124.98 -80.85 -18.11
N ALA A 376 124.44 -81.04 -16.90
CA ALA A 376 125.23 -81.50 -15.76
C ALA A 376 125.77 -82.93 -15.95
N ASP A 377 124.98 -83.84 -16.51
CA ASP A 377 125.36 -85.22 -16.82
C ASP A 377 126.37 -85.28 -17.97
N GLU A 378 126.25 -84.41 -18.98
CA GLU A 378 127.23 -84.26 -20.07
C GLU A 378 128.55 -83.69 -19.55
N LEU A 379 128.51 -82.67 -18.68
CA LEU A 379 129.70 -82.15 -18.01
C LEU A 379 130.32 -83.21 -17.09
N GLY A 380 129.51 -84.03 -16.43
CA GLY A 380 129.95 -85.18 -15.63
C GLY A 380 130.68 -86.22 -16.49
N ARG A 381 130.05 -86.66 -17.59
CA ARG A 381 130.65 -87.58 -18.58
C ARG A 381 131.94 -87.03 -19.16
N GLY A 382 131.95 -85.74 -19.53
CA GLY A 382 133.14 -85.06 -20.04
C GLY A 382 134.28 -85.01 -19.01
N ARG A 383 133.99 -84.75 -17.74
CA ARG A 383 134.99 -84.78 -16.66
C ARG A 383 135.55 -86.19 -16.42
N GLU A 384 134.70 -87.21 -16.42
CA GLU A 384 135.13 -88.60 -16.29
C GLU A 384 135.98 -89.05 -17.48
N GLU A 385 135.59 -88.68 -18.70
CA GLU A 385 136.36 -88.99 -19.90
C GLU A 385 137.71 -88.30 -19.89
N LEU A 386 137.75 -87.03 -19.46
CA LEU A 386 139.01 -86.31 -19.27
C LEU A 386 139.88 -86.95 -18.19
N ALA A 387 139.29 -87.47 -17.11
CA ALA A 387 139.99 -88.23 -16.08
C ALA A 387 140.50 -89.58 -16.61
N ARG A 388 139.71 -90.30 -17.42
CA ARG A 388 140.12 -91.54 -18.10
C ARG A 388 141.28 -91.29 -19.07
N VAL A 389 141.22 -90.23 -19.88
CA VAL A 389 142.30 -89.84 -20.80
C VAL A 389 143.57 -89.48 -20.04
N ARG A 390 143.47 -88.73 -18.92
CA ARG A 390 144.61 -88.42 -18.06
C ARG A 390 145.23 -89.67 -17.45
N ALA A 391 144.43 -90.59 -16.92
CA ALA A 391 144.91 -91.84 -16.36
C ALA A 391 145.58 -92.74 -17.43
N ALA A 392 145.01 -92.79 -18.64
CA ALA A 392 145.60 -93.49 -19.77
C ALA A 392 146.93 -92.86 -20.20
N ALA A 393 147.00 -91.53 -20.26
CA ALA A 393 148.23 -90.80 -20.55
C ALA A 393 149.31 -91.02 -19.48
N ASP A 394 148.96 -91.03 -18.19
CA ASP A 394 149.88 -91.33 -17.10
C ASP A 394 150.41 -92.77 -17.18
N THR A 395 149.53 -93.72 -17.54
CA THR A 395 149.91 -95.12 -17.77
C THR A 395 150.86 -95.26 -18.96
N GLU A 396 150.60 -94.53 -20.05
CA GLU A 396 151.42 -94.52 -21.26
C GLU A 396 152.79 -93.87 -21.02
N VAL A 397 152.84 -92.76 -20.27
CA VAL A 397 154.09 -92.14 -19.83
C VAL A 397 154.86 -93.10 -18.91
N GLY A 398 154.16 -93.85 -18.05
CA GLY A 398 154.74 -94.91 -17.24
C GLY A 398 155.36 -96.02 -18.10
N ARG A 399 154.65 -96.49 -19.13
CA ARG A 399 155.11 -97.50 -20.09
C ARG A 399 156.36 -97.03 -20.84
N ILE A 400 156.34 -95.81 -21.39
CA ILE A 400 157.49 -95.22 -22.13
C ILE A 400 158.73 -95.11 -21.22
N ARG A 401 158.55 -94.73 -19.94
CA ARG A 401 159.67 -94.66 -18.98
C ARG A 401 160.23 -96.05 -18.65
N ALA A 402 159.38 -97.06 -18.51
CA ALA A 402 159.81 -98.43 -18.29
C ALA A 402 160.57 -98.99 -19.50
N GLU A 403 160.07 -98.73 -20.71
CA GLU A 403 160.72 -99.11 -21.98
C GLU A 403 162.07 -98.41 -22.19
N ALA A 404 162.15 -97.13 -21.83
CA ALA A 404 163.42 -96.40 -21.86
C ALA A 404 164.43 -96.93 -20.82
N ALA A 405 163.95 -97.43 -19.68
CA ALA A 405 164.81 -98.06 -18.66
C ALA A 405 165.34 -99.42 -19.14
N THR A 406 164.49 -100.28 -19.68
CA THR A 406 164.90 -101.58 -20.25
C THR A 406 165.82 -101.42 -21.45
N ALA A 407 165.60 -100.44 -22.32
CA ALA A 407 166.51 -100.14 -23.44
C ALA A 407 167.91 -99.74 -22.95
N ARG A 408 168.00 -98.89 -21.91
CA ARG A 408 169.30 -98.51 -21.31
C ARG A 408 170.00 -99.69 -20.64
N GLU A 409 169.24 -100.61 -20.05
CA GLU A 409 169.77 -101.82 -19.43
C GLU A 409 170.31 -102.80 -20.49
N ALA A 410 169.58 -102.97 -21.59
CA ALA A 410 170.03 -103.74 -22.75
C ALA A 410 171.29 -103.13 -23.40
N ASP A 411 171.37 -101.80 -23.52
CA ASP A 411 172.56 -101.11 -24.02
C ASP A 411 173.79 -101.31 -23.12
N ARG A 412 173.59 -101.31 -21.79
CA ARG A 412 174.65 -101.64 -20.82
C ARG A 412 175.11 -103.08 -20.94
N ALA A 413 174.17 -104.03 -20.99
CA ALA A 413 174.48 -105.45 -21.16
C ALA A 413 175.24 -105.71 -22.48
N ALA A 414 174.82 -105.09 -23.59
CA ALA A 414 175.50 -105.17 -24.87
C ALA A 414 176.89 -104.51 -24.86
N ALA A 415 177.09 -103.44 -24.06
CA ALA A 415 178.42 -102.84 -23.87
C ALA A 415 179.34 -103.75 -23.04
N GLU A 416 178.83 -104.39 -22.00
CA GLU A 416 179.56 -105.37 -21.19
C GLU A 416 179.93 -106.61 -22.00
N GLU A 417 179.01 -107.12 -22.82
CA GLU A 417 179.26 -108.25 -23.72
C GLU A 417 180.32 -107.91 -24.78
N ARG A 418 180.28 -106.71 -25.37
CA ARG A 418 181.35 -106.23 -26.28
C ARG A 418 182.71 -106.12 -25.58
N MET A 419 182.73 -105.69 -24.31
CA MET A 419 183.97 -105.63 -23.53
C MET A 419 184.48 -107.02 -23.16
N ALA A 420 183.59 -107.98 -22.89
CA ALA A 420 183.94 -109.38 -22.65
C ALA A 420 184.55 -110.04 -23.89
N VAL A 421 183.93 -109.86 -25.07
CA VAL A 421 184.45 -110.36 -26.36
C VAL A 421 185.82 -109.75 -26.70
N LEU A 422 186.04 -108.46 -26.41
CA LEU A 422 187.35 -107.81 -26.61
C LEU A 422 188.41 -108.30 -25.60
N ALA A 423 188.01 -108.66 -24.37
CA ALA A 423 188.91 -109.26 -23.39
C ALA A 423 189.30 -110.69 -23.79
N GLU A 424 188.35 -111.47 -24.29
CA GLU A 424 188.57 -112.84 -24.77
C GLU A 424 189.45 -112.86 -26.03
N ALA A 425 189.23 -111.96 -26.98
CA ALA A 425 190.10 -111.79 -28.15
C ALA A 425 191.54 -111.40 -27.77
N ARG A 426 191.74 -110.61 -26.70
CA ARG A 426 193.08 -110.29 -26.16
C ARG A 426 193.74 -111.49 -25.47
N ALA A 427 192.97 -112.30 -24.76
CA ALA A 427 193.46 -113.53 -24.15
C ALA A 427 193.87 -114.56 -25.22
N ASP A 428 193.08 -114.70 -26.27
CA ASP A 428 193.34 -115.62 -27.37
C ASP A 428 194.56 -115.20 -28.21
N ALA A 429 194.78 -113.88 -28.38
CA ALA A 429 195.99 -113.33 -28.97
C ALA A 429 197.26 -113.60 -28.12
N ARG A 430 197.18 -113.52 -26.79
CA ARG A 430 198.30 -113.91 -25.90
C ARG A 430 198.60 -115.39 -25.98
N SER A 431 197.57 -116.24 -25.97
CA SER A 431 197.75 -117.69 -26.03
C SER A 431 198.39 -118.13 -27.36
N ARG A 432 198.08 -117.43 -28.47
CA ARG A 432 198.77 -117.63 -29.77
C ARG A 432 200.23 -117.18 -29.74
N ALA A 433 200.54 -116.06 -29.08
CA ALA A 433 201.92 -115.60 -28.90
C ALA A 433 202.75 -116.59 -28.06
N GLU A 434 202.20 -117.11 -26.95
CA GLU A 434 202.88 -118.13 -26.14
C GLU A 434 203.06 -119.47 -26.87
N ARG A 435 202.16 -119.81 -27.81
CA ARG A 435 202.34 -120.97 -28.70
C ARG A 435 203.44 -120.75 -29.73
N ALA A 436 203.56 -119.52 -30.26
CA ALA A 436 204.68 -119.13 -31.12
C ALA A 436 206.03 -119.22 -30.37
N GLU A 437 206.04 -118.95 -29.06
CA GLU A 437 207.24 -119.05 -28.21
C GLU A 437 207.61 -120.52 -27.91
N ARG A 438 206.65 -121.34 -27.48
CA ARG A 438 206.88 -122.77 -27.20
C ARG A 438 207.27 -123.59 -28.42
N HIS A 439 206.79 -123.24 -29.63
CA HIS A 439 207.25 -123.89 -30.86
C HIS A 439 208.64 -123.45 -31.30
N ALA A 440 209.05 -122.21 -31.01
CA ALA A 440 210.43 -121.78 -31.21
C ALA A 440 211.39 -122.53 -30.26
N ASP A 441 210.99 -122.71 -28.99
CA ASP A 441 211.77 -123.45 -27.99
C ASP A 441 211.88 -124.96 -28.30
N ALA A 442 210.79 -125.59 -28.77
CA ALA A 442 210.77 -127.02 -29.08
C ALA A 442 211.60 -127.39 -30.31
N LEU A 443 211.66 -126.53 -31.34
CA LEU A 443 212.49 -126.77 -32.52
C LEU A 443 213.97 -126.42 -32.28
N ALA A 444 214.26 -125.40 -31.46
CA ALA A 444 215.61 -125.15 -30.97
C ALA A 444 216.17 -126.34 -30.16
N ALA A 445 215.32 -127.02 -29.38
CA ALA A 445 215.69 -128.24 -28.66
C ALA A 445 215.91 -129.46 -29.59
N GLN A 446 215.15 -129.57 -30.70
CA GLN A 446 215.39 -130.61 -31.71
C GLN A 446 216.69 -130.37 -32.51
N LEU A 447 217.08 -129.11 -32.74
CA LEU A 447 218.37 -128.74 -33.32
C LEU A 447 219.56 -129.07 -32.39
N ALA A 448 219.34 -129.28 -31.08
CA ALA A 448 220.37 -129.61 -30.10
C ALA A 448 220.55 -131.12 -29.83
N GLN A 449 219.58 -131.98 -30.21
CA GLN A 449 219.56 -133.41 -29.84
C GLN A 449 220.10 -134.40 -30.90
N THR A 450 220.39 -133.98 -32.13
CA THR A 450 220.84 -134.92 -33.18
C THR A 450 222.15 -134.53 -33.88
N ALA A 451 222.87 -133.58 -33.30
CA ALA A 451 224.26 -133.25 -33.62
C ALA A 451 225.28 -133.88 -32.63
N GLY A 452 224.90 -134.99 -31.97
CA GLY A 452 225.76 -135.85 -31.14
C GLY A 452 225.19 -137.25 -31.14
#